data_AF-I0QXQ4-F1
#
_entry.id   AF-I0QXQ4-F1
#
_cell.length_a   1.000
_cell.length_b   1.000
_cell.length_c   1.000
_cell.angle_alpha   90.00
_cell.angle_beta   90.00
_cell.angle_gamma   90.00
#
_symmetry.space_group_name_H-M   'P 1'
#
loop_
_entity.id
_entity.type
_entity.pdbx_description
1 polymer ?
#
loop_
_entity_poly.entity_id
_entity_poly.type
_entity_poly.pdbx_seq_one_letter_code
_entity_poly.pdbx_strand_id
1 'polypeptide(L)' 'MSRRGNCWDNSPMERFFRSLKNEWVSATGYVSFSDAAYAITDYIVGYYSILRPHEYNGGLPSNESENRYWKKSKVVASFC' A
#
# COMPACT_ATOMS: atom_id res chain seq x y z
N MET A 1 -8.88 21.84 -1.97
CA MET A 1 -7.86 21.00 -2.65
C MET A 1 -6.62 20.99 -1.77
N SER A 2 -6.26 19.84 -1.21
CA SER A 2 -5.05 19.70 -0.39
C SER A 2 -3.81 19.88 -1.28
N ARG A 3 -2.86 20.71 -0.83
CA ARG A 3 -1.64 21.04 -1.58
C ARG A 3 -0.61 19.93 -1.37
N ARG A 4 0.14 19.59 -2.43
CA ARG A 4 1.25 18.63 -2.39
C ARG A 4 2.23 19.05 -1.28
N GLY A 5 2.41 18.22 -0.25
CA GLY A 5 3.29 18.49 0.89
C GLY A 5 2.62 19.04 2.16
N ASN A 6 1.29 19.05 2.25
CA ASN A 6 0.62 19.34 3.51
C ASN A 6 0.84 18.15 4.49
N CYS A 7 1.44 18.40 5.65
CA CYS A 7 1.70 17.36 6.66
C CYS A 7 0.41 16.79 7.30
N TRP A 8 -0.72 17.46 7.11
CA TRP A 8 -2.05 16.98 7.48
C TRP A 8 -2.75 16.17 6.38
N ASP A 9 -2.09 15.99 5.23
CA ASP A 9 -2.63 15.26 4.10
C ASP A 9 -2.47 13.75 4.29
N ASN A 10 -3.58 13.04 4.23
CA ASN A 10 -3.61 11.58 4.37
C ASN A 10 -3.50 10.88 3.00
N SER A 11 -2.80 11.48 2.04
CA SER A 11 -2.69 10.95 0.67
C SER A 11 -2.27 9.48 0.56
N PRO A 12 -1.37 8.92 1.41
CA PRO A 12 -1.03 7.51 1.33
C PRO A 12 -2.25 6.62 1.56
N MET A 13 -3.05 6.93 2.58
CA MET A 13 -4.27 6.19 2.90
C MET A 13 -5.37 6.44 1.88
N GLU A 14 -5.56 7.68 1.41
CA GLU A 14 -6.55 7.98 0.37
C GLU A 14 -6.26 7.19 -0.92
N ARG A 15 -4.98 7.12 -1.31
CA ARG A 15 -4.56 6.31 -2.47
C ARG A 15 -4.79 4.83 -2.21
N PHE A 16 -4.47 4.32 -1.01
CA PHE A 16 -4.74 2.93 -0.63
C PHE A 16 -6.24 2.60 -0.77
N PHE A 17 -7.13 3.37 -0.14
CA PHE A 17 -8.57 3.10 -0.16
C PHE A 17 -9.19 3.27 -1.54
N ARG A 18 -8.70 4.22 -2.35
CA ARG A 18 -9.13 4.35 -3.74
C ARG A 18 -8.83 3.09 -4.54
N SER A 19 -7.64 2.54 -4.34
CA SER A 19 -7.17 1.31 -5.01
C SER A 19 -8.00 0.10 -4.58
N LEU A 20 -8.14 -0.10 -3.27
CA LEU A 20 -8.94 -1.18 -2.70
C LEU A 20 -10.37 -1.22 -3.26
N LYS A 21 -11.03 -0.05 -3.28
CA LYS A 21 -12.42 0.06 -3.77
C LYS A 21 -12.57 -0.21 -5.28
N ASN A 22 -11.55 0.13 -6.07
CA ASN A 22 -11.63 0.00 -7.53
C ASN A 22 -11.14 -1.38 -8.03
N GLU A 23 -10.14 -1.96 -7.36
CA GLU A 23 -9.45 -3.17 -7.83
C GLU A 23 -9.99 -4.45 -7.17
N TRP A 24 -10.55 -4.37 -5.96
CA TRP A 24 -10.86 -5.58 -5.17
C TRP A 24 -12.28 -5.66 -4.64
N VAL A 25 -12.84 -4.54 -4.17
CA VAL A 25 -14.21 -4.54 -3.63
C VAL A 25 -15.20 -4.74 -4.77
N SER A 26 -15.99 -5.81 -4.69
CA SER A 26 -17.07 -6.07 -5.65
C SER A 26 -18.09 -4.94 -5.63
N ALA A 27 -18.62 -4.58 -6.82
CA ALA A 27 -19.71 -3.62 -6.96
C ALA A 27 -20.99 -4.04 -6.21
N THR A 28 -21.20 -5.35 -6.03
CA THR A 28 -22.32 -5.92 -5.27
C THR A 28 -22.05 -6.04 -3.77
N GLY A 29 -20.83 -5.73 -3.31
CA GLY A 29 -20.41 -5.88 -1.92
C GLY A 29 -20.13 -7.33 -1.49
N TYR A 30 -20.04 -7.53 -0.18
CA TYR A 30 -19.77 -8.82 0.46
C TYR A 30 -21.01 -9.36 1.17
N VAL A 31 -21.14 -10.69 1.24
CA VAL A 31 -22.32 -11.36 1.82
C VAL A 31 -22.33 -11.28 3.35
N SER A 32 -21.15 -11.28 3.97
CA SER A 32 -21.01 -11.20 5.43
C SER A 32 -19.78 -10.38 5.81
N PHE A 33 -19.74 -9.95 7.08
CA PHE A 33 -18.57 -9.27 7.62
C PHE A 33 -17.32 -10.17 7.59
N SER A 34 -17.47 -11.46 7.88
CA SER A 34 -16.37 -12.42 7.86
C SER A 34 -15.76 -12.58 6.47
N ASP A 35 -16.62 -12.63 5.45
CA ASP A 35 -16.22 -12.69 4.04
C ASP A 35 -15.48 -11.41 3.64
N ALA A 36 -16.01 -10.24 4.00
CA ALA A 36 -15.35 -8.96 3.77
C ALA A 36 -13.98 -8.88 4.47
N ALA A 37 -13.91 -9.31 5.74
CA ALA A 37 -12.67 -9.29 6.51
C ALA A 37 -11.61 -10.20 5.87
N TYR A 38 -11.99 -11.39 5.42
CA TYR A 38 -11.10 -12.31 4.72
C TYR A 38 -10.61 -11.70 3.40
N ALA A 39 -11.53 -11.23 2.55
CA ALA A 39 -11.20 -10.66 1.24
C ALA A 39 -10.30 -9.41 1.35
N ILE A 40 -10.57 -8.53 2.32
CA ILE A 40 -9.74 -7.34 2.56
C ILE A 40 -8.36 -7.72 3.12
N THR A 41 -8.30 -8.72 4.01
CA THR A 41 -7.02 -9.21 4.54
C THR A 41 -6.17 -9.82 3.44
N ASP A 42 -6.78 -10.65 2.59
CA ASP A 42 -6.12 -11.25 1.43
C ASP A 42 -5.62 -10.18 0.45
N TYR A 43 -6.42 -9.14 0.18
CA TYR A 43 -5.96 -8.01 -0.61
C TYR A 43 -4.72 -7.35 -0.01
N ILE A 44 -4.72 -7.05 1.29
CA ILE A 44 -3.62 -6.32 1.94
C ILE A 44 -2.34 -7.17 1.96
N VAL A 45 -2.46 -8.41 2.41
CA VAL A 45 -1.32 -9.30 2.67
C VAL A 45 -0.89 -10.03 1.41
N GLY A 46 -1.83 -10.60 0.66
CA GLY A 46 -1.55 -11.44 -0.52
C GLY A 46 -1.23 -10.63 -1.78
N TYR A 47 -1.88 -9.50 -2.00
CA TYR A 47 -1.74 -8.73 -3.24
C TYR A 47 -1.02 -7.38 -3.05
N TYR A 48 -1.57 -6.48 -2.25
CA TYR A 48 -1.15 -5.08 -2.15
C TYR A 48 0.31 -4.94 -1.71
N SER A 49 0.69 -5.63 -0.64
CA SER A 49 2.02 -5.46 -0.05
C SER A 49 3.13 -6.19 -0.83
N ILE A 50 2.78 -7.33 -1.46
CA ILE A 50 3.74 -8.27 -2.05
C ILE A 50 3.83 -8.14 -3.57
N LEU A 51 2.71 -7.89 -4.26
CA LEU A 51 2.62 -8.02 -5.72
C LEU A 51 2.30 -6.70 -6.44
N ARG A 52 1.54 -5.81 -5.81
CA ARG A 52 1.02 -4.62 -6.48
C ARG A 52 2.14 -3.63 -6.85
N PRO A 53 2.35 -3.31 -8.15
CA PRO A 53 3.37 -2.37 -8.55
C PRO A 53 2.95 -0.92 -8.22
N HIS A 54 3.88 -0.14 -7.69
CA HIS A 54 3.66 1.29 -7.41
C HIS A 54 4.57 2.16 -8.28
N GLU A 55 4.00 3.06 -9.09
CA GLU A 55 4.76 3.99 -9.95
C GLU A 55 5.77 4.81 -9.15
N TYR A 56 5.38 5.29 -7.96
CA TYR A 56 6.27 6.05 -7.08
C TYR A 56 7.50 5.25 -6.63
N ASN A 57 7.35 3.93 -6.51
CA ASN A 57 8.41 3.01 -6.12
C ASN A 57 9.21 2.48 -7.33
N GLY A 58 9.02 3.04 -8.53
CA GLY A 58 9.64 2.53 -9.76
C GLY A 58 9.06 1.19 -10.21
N GLY A 59 7.77 0.95 -9.95
CA GLY A 59 7.07 -0.28 -10.33
C GLY A 59 7.21 -1.42 -9.32
N LEU A 60 7.82 -1.18 -8.16
CA LEU A 60 8.03 -2.19 -7.14
C LEU A 60 6.86 -2.29 -6.16
N PRO A 61 6.62 -3.47 -5.59
CA PRO A 61 5.71 -3.63 -4.48
C PRO A 61 6.25 -2.97 -3.21
N SER A 62 5.34 -2.70 -2.28
CA SER A 62 5.63 -1.95 -1.06
C SER A 62 6.70 -2.64 -0.20
N ASN A 63 6.60 -3.96 -0.02
CA ASN A 63 7.59 -4.72 0.77
C ASN A 63 9.01 -4.66 0.17
N GLU A 64 9.12 -4.77 -1.16
CA GLU A 64 10.43 -4.67 -1.83
C GLU A 64 11.03 -3.28 -1.68
N SER A 65 10.19 -2.26 -1.75
CA SER A 65 10.60 -0.86 -1.62
C SER A 65 11.09 -0.55 -0.20
N GLU A 66 10.37 -1.06 0.81
CA GLU A 66 10.75 -0.94 2.22
C GLU A 66 12.06 -1.71 2.50
N ASN A 67 12.20 -2.93 1.99
CA ASN A 67 13.42 -3.72 2.16
C ASN A 67 14.65 -3.01 1.57
N ARG A 68 14.50 -2.41 0.38
CA ARG A 68 15.56 -1.60 -0.24
C ARG A 68 15.91 -0.37 0.61
N TYR A 69 14.90 0.30 1.16
CA TYR A 69 15.11 1.43 2.06
C TYR A 69 15.93 1.02 3.29
N TRP A 70 15.56 -0.07 3.97
CA TRP A 70 16.27 -0.55 5.16
C TRP A 70 17.70 -1.00 4.86
N LYS A 71 17.94 -1.70 3.75
CA LYS A 71 19.29 -2.07 3.32
C LYS A 71 20.16 -0.83 3.10
N LYS A 72 19.64 0.17 2.39
CA LYS A 72 20.36 1.42 2.14
C LYS A 72 20.64 2.19 3.43
N SER A 73 19.66 2.28 4.34
CA SER A 73 19.80 2.96 5.62
C SER A 73 20.90 2.33 6.50
N LYS A 74 20.91 0.99 6.60
CA LYS A 74 21.96 0.25 7.33
C LYS A 74 23.35 0.48 6.75
N VAL A 75 23.46 0.53 5.43
CA VAL A 75 24.72 0.83 4.74
C VAL A 75 25.22 2.23 5.11
N VAL A 76 24.36 3.25 5.06
CA VAL A 76 24.73 4.63 5.43
C VAL A 76 25.15 4.72 6.91
N ALA A 77 24.40 4.10 7.81
CA ALA A 77 24.73 4.11 9.25
C ALA A 77 26.04 3.40 9.57
N SER A 78 26.49 2.45 8.73
CA SER A 78 27.75 1.72 8.92
C SER A 78 28.99 2.49 8.48
N PHE A 79 28.84 3.63 7.78
CA PHE A 79 29.95 4.50 7.37
C PHE A 79 30.16 5.69 8.32
N CYS A 80 29.36 5.79 9.39
CA CYS A 80 29.49 6.79 10.43
C CYS A 80 30.21 6.24 11.66
#